data_AF-A0A7J3NTK5-F1
#
_entry.id   AF-A0A7J3NTK5-F1
#
_cell.length_a   1.000
_cell.length_b   1.000
_cell.length_c   1.000
_cell.angle_alpha   90.00
_cell.angle_beta   90.00
_cell.angle_gamma   90.00
#
_symmetry.space_group_name_H-M   'P 1'
#
loop_
_entity.id
_entity.type
_entity.pdbx_description
1 polymer ?
#
loop_
_entity_poly.entity_id
_entity_poly.type
_entity_poly.pdbx_seq_one_letter_code
_entity_poly.pdbx_strand_id
1 'polypeptide(L)'
;MSIEWLSTLNYMKNFMLEFYSALRTSTSLEPLEIYVQSALICFYSAYKEEVYREVLSNPLLEKAVEACNRFIGAVNRMSGTAQSMSGQTILYSIRRIENFTRVSRRKPFLILCDCLSLPEYAFIFTGACKFSFSDMLFMINPGGKTKTFEFLAKNYLNVDYSKEPSLEDIANGLTRKLSCSGCTLFREMDILIHRFEKVGFTSLRDMVKVFYERISSLIASIKAHSIDHPVLLLTDHGYDVISKDGRIYPYHRWSGESSLSIIAPALVLG
;
A
#
# COMPACT_ATOMS: atom_id res chain seq x y z
N MET A 1 -18.81 13.73 3.70
CA MET A 1 -17.95 12.89 2.86
C MET A 1 -18.71 12.64 1.57
N SER A 2 -18.16 12.97 0.39
CA SER A 2 -18.88 12.78 -0.87
C SER A 2 -19.06 11.29 -1.18
N ILE A 3 -20.14 10.96 -1.91
CA ILE A 3 -20.48 9.60 -2.36
C ILE A 3 -19.31 8.95 -3.14
N GLU A 4 -18.53 9.78 -3.84
CA GLU A 4 -17.36 9.37 -4.62
C GLU A 4 -16.26 8.71 -3.77
N TRP A 5 -16.09 9.06 -2.49
CA TRP A 5 -15.04 8.49 -1.64
C TRP A 5 -15.42 7.17 -0.95
N LEU A 6 -16.71 6.99 -0.64
CA LEU A 6 -17.23 5.67 -0.27
C LEU A 6 -17.09 4.69 -1.45
N SER A 7 -17.17 5.21 -2.68
CA SER A 7 -16.87 4.42 -3.88
C SER A 7 -15.41 3.94 -3.90
N THR A 8 -14.44 4.74 -3.42
CA THR A 8 -13.01 4.44 -3.51
C THR A 8 -12.59 3.18 -2.75
N LEU A 9 -13.20 2.93 -1.59
CA LEU A 9 -12.97 1.72 -0.79
C LEU A 9 -13.42 0.46 -1.54
N ASN A 10 -14.62 0.53 -2.11
CA ASN A 10 -15.14 -0.53 -2.96
C ASN A 10 -14.32 -0.64 -4.25
N TYR A 11 -13.80 0.47 -4.79
CA TYR A 11 -12.91 0.45 -5.95
C TYR A 11 -11.61 -0.28 -5.67
N MET A 12 -10.96 -0.07 -4.52
CA MET A 12 -9.76 -0.85 -4.18
C MET A 12 -10.11 -2.33 -3.99
N LYS A 13 -11.14 -2.64 -3.21
CA LYS A 13 -11.55 -4.05 -2.99
C LYS A 13 -11.85 -4.75 -4.33
N ASN A 14 -12.62 -4.10 -5.20
CA ASN A 14 -12.97 -4.63 -6.51
C ASN A 14 -11.73 -4.73 -7.43
N PHE A 15 -10.87 -3.71 -7.45
CA PHE A 15 -9.60 -3.75 -8.15
C PHE A 15 -8.77 -4.95 -7.69
N MET A 16 -8.55 -5.10 -6.39
CA MET A 16 -7.72 -6.17 -5.85
C MET A 16 -8.28 -7.56 -6.16
N LEU A 17 -9.60 -7.73 -6.09
CA LEU A 17 -10.27 -8.98 -6.47
C LEU A 17 -10.15 -9.27 -7.97
N GLU A 18 -10.36 -8.27 -8.82
CA GLU A 18 -10.24 -8.39 -10.27
C GLU A 18 -8.79 -8.66 -10.68
N PHE A 19 -7.84 -7.92 -10.11
CA PHE A 19 -6.41 -8.04 -10.31
C PHE A 19 -5.91 -9.42 -9.90
N TYR A 20 -6.32 -9.90 -8.72
CA TYR A 20 -6.00 -11.25 -8.25
C TYR A 20 -6.57 -12.33 -9.18
N SER A 21 -7.83 -12.20 -9.59
CA SER A 21 -8.47 -13.15 -10.50
C SER A 21 -7.70 -13.26 -11.82
N ALA A 22 -7.32 -12.11 -12.39
CA ALA A 22 -6.55 -12.04 -13.63
C ALA A 22 -5.11 -12.58 -13.48
N LEU A 23 -4.43 -12.28 -12.35
CA LEU A 23 -3.10 -12.83 -12.07
C LEU A 23 -3.13 -14.34 -11.89
N ARG A 24 -4.08 -14.88 -11.12
CA ARG A 24 -4.15 -16.32 -10.85
C ARG A 24 -4.28 -17.16 -12.13
N THR A 25 -4.92 -16.61 -13.17
CA THR A 25 -5.09 -17.31 -14.46
C THR A 25 -3.87 -17.22 -15.37
N SER A 26 -2.90 -16.36 -15.08
CA SER A 26 -1.87 -15.91 -16.03
C SER A 26 -0.43 -16.16 -15.59
N THR A 27 -0.20 -16.45 -14.32
CA THR A 27 1.15 -16.66 -13.76
C THR A 27 1.26 -17.98 -12.98
N SER A 28 2.49 -18.47 -12.85
CA SER A 28 2.82 -19.55 -11.92
C SER A 28 2.39 -19.19 -10.49
N LEU A 29 2.15 -20.19 -9.65
CA LEU A 29 1.80 -19.98 -8.24
C LEU A 29 3.03 -19.64 -7.36
N GLU A 30 4.20 -19.42 -7.96
CA GLU A 30 5.43 -19.08 -7.24
C GLU A 30 5.37 -17.62 -6.72
N PRO A 31 5.54 -17.38 -5.41
CA PRO A 31 5.30 -16.05 -4.84
C PRO A 31 6.19 -14.93 -5.42
N LEU A 32 7.46 -15.22 -5.72
CA LEU A 32 8.35 -14.25 -6.36
C LEU A 32 7.82 -13.84 -7.74
N GLU A 33 7.33 -14.78 -8.54
CA GLU A 33 6.83 -14.47 -9.88
C GLU A 33 5.51 -13.70 -9.81
N ILE A 34 4.64 -14.00 -8.84
CA ILE A 34 3.45 -13.18 -8.57
C ILE A 34 3.85 -11.74 -8.24
N TYR A 35 4.87 -11.53 -7.40
CA TYR A 35 5.33 -10.19 -7.06
C TYR A 35 5.96 -9.48 -8.25
N VAL A 36 6.80 -10.17 -9.05
CA VAL A 36 7.37 -9.64 -10.30
C VAL A 36 6.28 -9.16 -11.25
N GLN A 37 5.27 -9.99 -11.51
CA GLN A 37 4.17 -9.60 -12.40
C GLN A 37 3.33 -8.47 -11.80
N SER A 38 3.06 -8.51 -10.49
CA SER A 38 2.33 -7.42 -9.81
C SER A 38 3.04 -6.08 -9.98
N ALA A 39 4.35 -6.05 -9.76
CA ALA A 39 5.18 -4.87 -9.91
C ALA A 39 5.20 -4.37 -11.36
N LEU A 40 5.48 -5.27 -12.33
CA LEU A 40 5.50 -4.93 -13.75
C LEU A 40 4.18 -4.31 -14.22
N ILE A 41 3.05 -4.92 -13.86
CA ILE A 41 1.73 -4.39 -14.21
C ILE A 41 1.53 -3.01 -13.61
N CYS A 42 1.79 -2.84 -12.31
CA CYS A 42 1.58 -1.56 -11.64
C CYS A 42 2.45 -0.44 -12.23
N PHE A 43 3.74 -0.71 -12.46
CA PHE A 43 4.67 0.25 -13.06
C PHE A 43 4.31 0.58 -14.51
N TYR A 44 3.97 -0.43 -15.33
CA TYR A 44 3.50 -0.20 -16.68
C TYR A 44 2.20 0.62 -16.70
N SER A 45 1.26 0.31 -15.81
CA SER A 45 -0.02 1.01 -15.72
C SER A 45 0.13 2.47 -15.28
N ALA A 46 1.11 2.77 -14.41
CA ALA A 46 1.40 4.13 -13.95
C ALA A 46 2.15 4.98 -14.97
N TYR A 47 3.21 4.43 -15.57
CA TYR A 47 4.19 5.24 -16.30
C TYR A 47 4.19 4.99 -17.81
N LYS A 48 3.65 3.85 -18.28
CA LYS A 48 3.56 3.49 -19.70
C LYS A 48 4.91 3.44 -20.44
N GLU A 49 6.01 3.38 -19.71
CA GLU A 49 7.35 3.36 -20.30
C GLU A 49 7.66 2.02 -20.98
N GLU A 50 8.53 2.08 -21.99
CA GLU A 50 8.94 0.92 -22.78
C GLU A 50 9.61 -0.18 -21.95
N VAL A 51 10.35 0.23 -20.91
CA VAL A 51 11.03 -0.68 -19.96
C VAL A 51 10.06 -1.60 -19.21
N TYR A 52 8.76 -1.29 -19.22
CA TYR A 52 7.72 -2.08 -18.53
C TYR A 52 6.83 -2.87 -19.51
N ARG A 53 7.09 -2.80 -20.83
CA ARG A 53 6.27 -3.46 -21.86
C ARG A 53 6.38 -4.98 -21.90
N GLU A 54 7.30 -5.58 -21.15
CA GLU A 54 7.36 -7.05 -20.98
C GLU A 54 5.98 -7.62 -20.62
N VAL A 55 5.19 -6.89 -19.82
CA VAL A 55 3.82 -7.28 -19.44
C VAL A 55 2.87 -7.43 -20.65
N LEU A 56 3.08 -6.65 -21.73
CA LEU A 56 2.25 -6.71 -22.94
C LEU A 56 2.55 -7.93 -23.80
N SER A 57 3.70 -8.59 -23.59
CA SER A 57 4.05 -9.80 -24.32
C SER A 57 3.25 -11.03 -23.85
N ASN A 58 2.58 -10.93 -22.69
CA ASN A 58 1.73 -11.97 -22.14
C ASN A 58 0.24 -11.57 -22.23
N PRO A 59 -0.52 -12.08 -23.22
CA PRO A 59 -1.94 -11.76 -23.38
C PRO A 59 -2.79 -12.11 -22.14
N LEU A 60 -2.34 -13.05 -21.31
CA LEU A 60 -3.06 -13.42 -20.10
C LEU A 60 -3.06 -12.32 -19.03
N LEU A 61 -2.15 -11.34 -19.13
CA LEU A 61 -2.04 -10.23 -18.19
C LEU A 61 -2.86 -9.00 -18.62
N GLU A 62 -3.45 -8.99 -19.82
CA GLU A 62 -4.18 -7.85 -20.37
C GLU A 62 -5.28 -7.36 -19.41
N LYS A 63 -6.09 -8.27 -18.88
CA LYS A 63 -7.15 -7.94 -17.91
C LYS A 63 -6.60 -7.32 -16.62
N ALA A 64 -5.46 -7.81 -16.14
CA ALA A 64 -4.83 -7.26 -14.94
C ALA A 64 -4.29 -5.84 -15.19
N VAL A 65 -3.69 -5.63 -16.37
CA VAL A 65 -3.24 -4.32 -16.85
C VAL A 65 -4.40 -3.34 -16.99
N GLU A 66 -5.52 -3.76 -17.59
CA GLU A 66 -6.72 -2.95 -17.70
C GLU A 66 -7.32 -2.57 -16.34
N ALA A 67 -7.43 -3.53 -15.43
CA ALA A 67 -7.90 -3.29 -14.07
C ALA A 67 -7.01 -2.28 -13.34
N CYS A 68 -5.69 -2.44 -13.45
CA CYS A 68 -4.71 -1.51 -12.86
C CYS A 68 -4.78 -0.12 -13.50
N ASN A 69 -4.93 -0.02 -14.83
CA ASN A 69 -5.11 1.26 -15.53
C ASN A 69 -6.36 2.00 -15.06
N ARG A 70 -7.49 1.29 -14.94
CA ARG A 70 -8.75 1.88 -14.45
C ARG A 70 -8.60 2.35 -13.01
N PHE A 71 -7.94 1.55 -12.17
CA PHE A 71 -7.69 1.88 -10.78
C PHE A 71 -6.80 3.13 -10.65
N ILE A 72 -5.61 3.12 -11.26
CA ILE A 72 -4.69 4.27 -11.24
C ILE A 72 -5.36 5.52 -11.83
N GLY A 73 -6.06 5.39 -12.95
CA GLY A 73 -6.80 6.50 -13.56
C GLY A 73 -7.88 7.07 -12.63
N ALA A 74 -8.62 6.22 -11.91
CA ALA A 74 -9.58 6.66 -10.91
C ALA A 74 -8.88 7.36 -9.74
N VAL A 75 -7.81 6.76 -9.21
CA VAL A 75 -7.06 7.31 -8.08
C VAL A 75 -6.41 8.65 -8.43
N ASN A 76 -5.81 8.80 -9.61
CA ASN A 76 -5.23 10.05 -10.08
C ASN A 76 -6.31 11.14 -10.18
N ARG A 77 -7.50 10.83 -10.74
CA ARG A 77 -8.63 11.78 -10.77
C ARG A 77 -9.07 12.20 -9.37
N MET A 78 -9.11 11.24 -8.44
CA MET A 78 -9.42 11.51 -7.04
C MET A 78 -8.30 12.30 -6.35
N SER A 79 -7.04 12.11 -6.72
CA SER A 79 -5.87 12.68 -6.03
C SER A 79 -5.84 14.22 -6.02
N GLY A 80 -6.29 14.85 -7.11
CA GLY A 80 -6.42 16.30 -7.21
C GLY A 80 -7.43 16.89 -6.22
N THR A 81 -8.49 16.14 -5.89
CA THR A 81 -9.46 16.47 -4.84
C THR A 81 -9.12 15.84 -3.48
N ALA A 82 -8.23 14.83 -3.45
CA ALA A 82 -7.85 14.05 -2.27
C ALA A 82 -6.86 14.77 -1.37
N GLN A 83 -5.93 15.56 -1.91
CA GLN A 83 -4.90 16.19 -1.09
C GLN A 83 -5.52 17.04 0.04
N SER A 84 -6.59 17.78 -0.26
CA SER A 84 -7.34 18.59 0.71
C SER A 84 -8.19 17.77 1.69
N MET A 85 -8.47 16.50 1.40
CA MET A 85 -9.33 15.64 2.22
C MET A 85 -8.62 14.42 2.83
N SER A 86 -7.35 14.18 2.50
CA SER A 86 -6.52 13.03 2.92
C SER A 86 -6.59 12.78 4.43
N GLY A 87 -6.47 13.86 5.22
CA GLY A 87 -6.64 13.85 6.67
C GLY A 87 -8.03 13.40 7.13
N GLN A 88 -9.10 13.83 6.47
CA GLN A 88 -10.47 13.39 6.81
C GLN A 88 -10.69 11.92 6.46
N THR A 89 -10.08 11.45 5.37
CA THR A 89 -10.26 10.08 4.92
C THR A 89 -9.51 9.08 5.80
N ILE A 90 -8.28 9.42 6.26
CA ILE A 90 -7.59 8.57 7.25
C ILE A 90 -8.38 8.50 8.57
N LEU A 91 -8.97 9.61 9.03
CA LEU A 91 -9.84 9.61 10.21
C LEU A 91 -11.08 8.74 10.01
N TYR A 92 -11.70 8.79 8.83
CA TYR A 92 -12.84 7.94 8.54
C TYR A 92 -12.48 6.45 8.58
N SER A 93 -11.37 6.06 7.96
CA SER A 93 -10.88 4.68 8.00
C SER A 93 -10.63 4.22 9.43
N ILE A 94 -10.00 5.05 10.25
CA ILE A 94 -9.76 4.75 11.67
C ILE A 94 -11.08 4.57 12.43
N ARG A 95 -12.07 5.43 12.22
CA ARG A 95 -13.39 5.29 12.86
C ARG A 95 -14.09 3.99 12.47
N ARG A 96 -13.91 3.51 11.24
CA ARG A 96 -14.43 2.20 10.84
C ARG A 96 -13.70 1.06 11.53
N ILE A 97 -12.38 1.17 11.71
CA ILE A 97 -11.58 0.21 12.50
C ILE A 97 -12.04 0.22 13.96
N GLU A 98 -12.23 1.39 14.58
CA GLU A 98 -12.79 1.51 15.93
C GLU A 98 -14.15 0.81 16.03
N ASN A 99 -15.03 1.03 15.05
CA ASN A 99 -16.33 0.38 15.05
C ASN A 99 -16.20 -1.14 14.88
N PHE A 100 -15.34 -1.61 13.98
CA PHE A 100 -15.09 -3.04 13.77
C PHE A 100 -14.55 -3.71 15.04
N THR A 101 -13.53 -3.13 15.67
CA THR A 101 -12.91 -3.65 16.90
C THR A 101 -13.89 -3.65 18.06
N ARG A 102 -14.73 -2.61 18.19
CA ARG A 102 -15.81 -2.54 19.18
C ARG A 102 -16.87 -3.61 18.98
N VAL A 103 -17.31 -3.84 17.74
CA VAL A 103 -18.37 -4.82 17.42
C VAL A 103 -17.85 -6.25 17.52
N SER A 104 -16.69 -6.54 16.92
CA SER A 104 -16.08 -7.88 16.93
C SER A 104 -15.47 -8.25 18.28
N ARG A 105 -15.19 -7.26 19.15
CA ARG A 105 -14.41 -7.40 20.40
C ARG A 105 -13.01 -7.99 20.19
N ARG A 106 -12.51 -8.00 18.95
CA ARG A 106 -11.16 -8.47 18.63
C ARG A 106 -10.20 -7.28 18.61
N LYS A 107 -9.10 -7.42 19.34
CA LYS A 107 -8.01 -6.43 19.37
C LYS A 107 -7.07 -6.68 18.20
N PRO A 108 -6.87 -5.72 17.29
CA PRO A 108 -5.99 -5.93 16.16
C PRO A 108 -4.53 -5.80 16.57
N PHE A 109 -3.62 -6.42 15.81
CA PHE A 109 -2.19 -6.16 15.89
C PHE A 109 -1.81 -5.14 14.82
N LEU A 110 -1.14 -4.04 15.19
CA LEU A 110 -0.77 -2.99 14.25
C LEU A 110 0.58 -3.27 13.59
N ILE A 111 0.65 -3.21 12.26
CA ILE A 111 1.90 -3.15 11.52
C ILE A 111 1.92 -1.82 10.78
N LEU A 112 2.87 -0.95 11.11
CA LEU A 112 3.03 0.37 10.50
C LEU A 112 4.29 0.37 9.64
N CYS A 113 4.12 0.49 8.34
CA CYS A 113 5.18 0.49 7.35
C CYS A 113 5.62 1.91 7.02
N ASP A 114 6.94 2.08 6.97
CA ASP A 114 7.67 3.20 6.42
C ASP A 114 7.88 2.86 4.94
N CYS A 115 7.08 3.45 4.07
CA CYS A 115 7.06 3.21 2.62
C CYS A 115 6.49 1.85 2.12
N LEU A 116 5.35 1.88 1.44
CA LEU A 116 4.81 0.80 0.58
C LEU A 116 4.03 1.38 -0.61
N SER A 117 4.17 0.79 -1.80
CA SER A 117 3.47 1.19 -3.03
C SER A 117 2.45 0.14 -3.50
N LEU A 118 1.70 0.47 -4.57
CA LEU A 118 0.71 -0.44 -5.16
C LEU A 118 1.22 -1.88 -5.39
N PRO A 119 2.45 -2.10 -5.91
CA PRO A 119 2.97 -3.45 -6.10
C PRO A 119 2.96 -4.29 -4.82
N GLU A 120 3.38 -3.70 -3.71
CA GLU A 120 3.42 -4.37 -2.42
C GLU A 120 2.02 -4.66 -1.92
N TYR A 121 1.09 -3.72 -2.06
CA TYR A 121 -0.30 -3.95 -1.69
C TYR A 121 -0.96 -5.04 -2.51
N ALA A 122 -0.76 -5.02 -3.83
CA ALA A 122 -1.29 -6.02 -4.72
C ALA A 122 -0.71 -7.40 -4.40
N PHE A 123 0.59 -7.48 -4.09
CA PHE A 123 1.23 -8.73 -3.71
C PHE A 123 0.84 -9.22 -2.32
N ILE A 124 0.77 -8.33 -1.33
CA ILE A 124 0.26 -8.68 -0.01
C ILE A 124 -1.18 -9.16 -0.15
N PHE A 125 -2.04 -8.48 -0.92
CA PHE A 125 -3.41 -8.94 -1.15
C PHE A 125 -3.43 -10.32 -1.81
N THR A 126 -2.75 -10.51 -2.95
CA THR A 126 -2.76 -11.78 -3.69
C THR A 126 -2.10 -12.94 -2.93
N GLY A 127 -0.99 -12.67 -2.23
CA GLY A 127 -0.28 -13.63 -1.38
C GLY A 127 -1.02 -13.90 -0.05
N ALA A 128 -1.75 -12.91 0.46
CA ALA A 128 -2.58 -13.01 1.66
C ALA A 128 -4.01 -13.49 1.39
N CYS A 129 -4.46 -13.65 0.14
CA CYS A 129 -5.73 -14.32 -0.21
C CYS A 129 -5.77 -15.79 0.27
N LYS A 130 -4.64 -16.37 0.71
CA LYS A 130 -4.64 -17.63 1.47
C LYS A 130 -5.12 -17.46 2.93
N PHE A 131 -5.21 -16.24 3.44
CA PHE A 131 -5.82 -15.87 4.71
C PHE A 131 -7.27 -15.46 4.48
N SER A 132 -8.12 -15.72 5.47
CA SER A 132 -9.48 -15.22 5.46
C SER A 132 -9.46 -13.69 5.53
N PHE A 133 -10.09 -13.02 4.56
CA PHE A 133 -10.23 -11.56 4.54
C PHE A 133 -10.86 -10.98 5.82
N SER A 134 -11.55 -11.81 6.60
CA SER A 134 -12.09 -11.42 7.92
C SER A 134 -11.03 -10.97 8.92
N ASP A 135 -9.76 -11.36 8.73
CA ASP A 135 -8.68 -11.17 9.69
C ASP A 135 -7.66 -10.10 9.28
N MET A 136 -7.86 -9.43 8.14
CA MET A 136 -6.97 -8.35 7.70
C MET A 136 -7.73 -7.03 7.54
N LEU A 137 -7.19 -6.00 8.18
CA LEU A 137 -7.60 -4.62 8.05
C LEU A 137 -6.47 -3.86 7.37
N PHE A 138 -6.64 -3.50 6.11
CA PHE A 138 -5.70 -2.61 5.44
C PHE A 138 -6.11 -1.16 5.73
N MET A 139 -5.16 -0.25 5.90
CA MET A 139 -5.42 1.17 5.73
C MET A 139 -4.19 1.83 5.11
N ILE A 140 -4.40 2.49 3.98
CA ILE A 140 -3.33 3.11 3.20
C ILE A 140 -3.38 4.62 3.47
N ASN A 141 -2.23 5.30 3.61
CA ASN A 141 -2.21 6.76 3.67
C ASN A 141 -2.60 7.35 2.30
N PRO A 142 -3.78 7.97 2.17
CA PRO A 142 -4.30 8.46 0.90
C PRO A 142 -3.51 9.63 0.31
N GLY A 143 -2.76 10.35 1.14
CA GLY A 143 -1.98 11.50 0.71
C GLY A 143 -0.59 11.13 0.19
N GLY A 144 -0.12 9.90 0.42
CA GLY A 144 1.25 9.48 0.09
C GLY A 144 2.33 10.37 0.72
N LYS A 145 1.99 11.04 1.83
CA LYS A 145 2.80 12.08 2.46
C LYS A 145 2.70 11.94 3.97
N THR A 146 3.83 12.13 4.64
CA THR A 146 3.97 12.21 6.09
C THR A 146 3.02 13.24 6.72
N LYS A 147 2.67 14.31 6.00
CA LYS A 147 1.69 15.33 6.43
C LYS A 147 0.29 14.79 6.76
N THR A 148 -0.16 13.70 6.14
CA THR A 148 -1.44 13.09 6.50
C THR A 148 -1.38 12.46 7.90
N PHE A 149 -0.21 11.94 8.26
CA PHE A 149 0.08 11.33 9.54
C PHE A 149 0.29 12.38 10.62
N GLU A 150 0.88 13.53 10.28
CA GLU A 150 0.84 14.73 11.12
C GLU A 150 -0.60 15.18 11.38
N PHE A 151 -1.50 15.16 10.39
CA PHE A 151 -2.90 15.50 10.62
C PHE A 151 -3.57 14.52 11.60
N LEU A 152 -3.30 13.23 11.45
CA LEU A 152 -3.80 12.18 12.33
C LEU A 152 -3.30 12.36 13.78
N ALA A 153 -2.00 12.60 13.93
CA ALA A 153 -1.38 12.80 15.23
C ALA A 153 -2.01 13.99 15.99
N LYS A 154 -2.40 15.05 15.27
CA LYS A 154 -2.92 16.30 15.84
C LYS A 154 -4.37 16.19 16.23
N ASN A 155 -5.17 15.69 15.31
CA ASN A 155 -6.63 15.80 15.42
C ASN A 155 -7.27 14.59 16.10
N TYR A 156 -6.52 13.52 16.33
CA TYR A 156 -7.08 12.27 16.83
C TYR A 156 -6.23 11.59 17.89
N LEU A 157 -4.90 11.55 17.72
CA LEU A 157 -4.02 10.89 18.69
C LEU A 157 -3.64 11.78 19.87
N ASN A 158 -3.84 13.09 19.77
CA ASN A 158 -3.39 14.09 20.75
C ASN A 158 -1.89 13.96 21.08
N VAL A 159 -1.06 13.71 20.08
CA VAL A 159 0.41 13.67 20.23
C VAL A 159 0.90 15.10 20.47
N ASP A 160 1.91 15.27 21.32
CA ASP A 160 2.52 16.58 21.58
C ASP A 160 3.26 17.10 20.34
N TYR A 161 2.95 18.33 19.92
CA TYR A 161 3.52 19.01 18.75
C TYR A 161 4.72 19.90 19.09
N SER A 162 5.23 19.83 20.31
CA SER A 162 6.48 20.49 20.67
C SER A 162 7.66 20.03 19.79
N LYS A 163 7.53 18.88 19.11
CA LYS A 163 8.43 18.36 18.06
C LYS A 163 7.63 17.76 16.90
N GLU A 164 8.26 17.58 15.74
CA GLU A 164 7.67 16.79 14.65
C GLU A 164 7.43 15.35 15.13
N PRO A 165 6.21 14.81 15.01
CA PRO A 165 5.89 13.48 15.51
C PRO A 165 6.59 12.41 14.70
N SER A 166 7.26 11.48 15.38
CA SER A 166 7.87 10.33 14.74
C SER A 166 6.82 9.28 14.35
N LEU A 167 7.15 8.38 13.42
CA LEU A 167 6.30 7.24 13.09
C LEU A 167 6.02 6.34 14.31
N GLU A 168 6.94 6.30 15.27
CA GLU A 168 6.79 5.58 16.53
C GLU A 168 5.76 6.25 17.47
N ASP A 169 5.74 7.59 17.54
CA ASP A 169 4.72 8.32 18.28
C ASP A 169 3.31 8.02 17.74
N ILE A 170 3.21 7.94 16.41
CA ILE A 170 1.97 7.62 15.71
C ILE A 170 1.53 6.18 16.00
N ALA A 171 2.43 5.21 15.89
CA ALA A 171 2.15 3.81 16.22
C ALA A 171 1.67 3.66 17.66
N ASN A 172 2.38 4.27 18.61
CA ASN A 172 2.03 4.24 20.02
C ASN A 172 0.67 4.90 20.29
N GLY A 173 0.38 6.04 19.64
CA GLY A 173 -0.92 6.70 19.71
C GLY A 173 -2.05 5.80 19.18
N LEU A 174 -1.86 5.20 18.02
CA LEU A 174 -2.85 4.31 17.39
C LEU A 174 -3.10 3.06 18.22
N THR A 175 -2.04 2.40 18.70
CA THR A 175 -2.13 1.23 19.57
C THR A 175 -2.99 1.52 20.80
N ARG A 176 -2.78 2.67 21.46
CA ARG A 176 -3.60 3.09 22.61
C ARG A 176 -5.05 3.37 22.21
N LYS A 177 -5.27 4.17 21.15
CA LYS A 177 -6.61 4.60 20.73
C LYS A 177 -7.48 3.44 20.24
N LEU A 178 -6.90 2.53 19.47
CA LEU A 178 -7.59 1.38 18.89
C LEU A 178 -7.55 0.13 19.79
N SER A 179 -6.92 0.22 20.97
CA SER A 179 -6.72 -0.91 21.89
C SER A 179 -6.09 -2.12 21.21
N CYS A 180 -5.07 -1.88 20.37
CA CYS A 180 -4.34 -2.93 19.67
C CYS A 180 -3.66 -3.89 20.67
N SER A 181 -3.48 -5.16 20.28
CA SER A 181 -2.76 -6.16 21.07
C SER A 181 -1.25 -5.92 21.08
N GLY A 182 -0.72 -5.22 20.07
CA GLY A 182 0.67 -4.83 19.95
C GLY A 182 0.90 -4.01 18.68
N CYS A 183 2.15 -3.59 18.46
CA CYS A 183 2.57 -2.96 17.22
C CYS A 183 3.99 -3.32 16.78
N THR A 184 4.20 -3.32 15.46
CA THR A 184 5.52 -3.42 14.82
C THR A 184 5.69 -2.29 13.81
N LEU A 185 6.88 -1.68 13.77
CA LEU A 185 7.29 -0.76 12.71
C LEU A 185 8.09 -1.53 11.66
N PHE A 186 7.75 -1.38 10.39
CA PHE A 186 8.46 -2.00 9.27
C PHE A 186 9.08 -0.91 8.40
N ARG A 187 10.40 -0.71 8.51
CA ARG A 187 11.15 0.40 7.87
C ARG A 187 12.02 -0.05 6.69
N GLU A 188 12.02 -1.34 6.43
CA GLU A 188 12.99 -1.99 5.55
C GLU A 188 12.84 -1.54 4.10
N MET A 189 11.62 -1.19 3.69
CA MET A 189 11.38 -0.68 2.34
C MET A 189 11.91 0.73 2.18
N ASP A 190 11.58 1.66 3.08
CA ASP A 190 12.13 3.02 3.07
C ASP A 190 13.66 3.04 3.02
N ILE A 191 14.31 2.22 3.85
CA ILE A 191 15.77 2.04 3.84
C ILE A 191 16.28 1.60 2.46
N LEU A 192 15.58 0.70 1.78
CA LEU A 192 15.94 0.27 0.42
C LEU A 192 15.76 1.40 -0.59
N ILE A 193 14.65 2.15 -0.53
CA ILE A 193 14.42 3.26 -1.45
C ILE A 193 15.55 4.29 -1.31
N HIS A 194 15.86 4.74 -0.09
CA HIS A 194 16.96 5.68 0.16
C HIS A 194 18.33 5.16 -0.31
N ARG A 195 18.60 3.87 -0.12
CA ARG A 195 19.84 3.25 -0.58
C ARG A 195 19.98 3.31 -2.11
N PHE A 196 18.90 3.05 -2.83
CA PHE A 196 18.93 2.90 -4.29
C PHE A 196 18.47 4.14 -5.07
N GLU A 197 17.99 5.18 -4.39
CA GLU A 197 17.58 6.45 -5.02
C GLU A 197 18.70 7.10 -5.84
N LYS A 198 19.96 6.95 -5.40
CA LYS A 198 21.12 7.55 -6.09
C LYS A 198 21.86 6.58 -7.02
N VAL A 199 21.82 5.29 -6.71
CA VAL A 199 22.60 4.27 -7.43
C VAL A 199 21.78 3.63 -8.54
N GLY A 200 20.48 3.46 -8.32
CA GLY A 200 19.57 2.76 -9.22
C GLY A 200 19.92 1.29 -9.41
N PHE A 201 19.01 0.58 -10.08
CA PHE A 201 19.13 -0.82 -10.46
C PHE A 201 19.43 -0.95 -11.95
N THR A 202 20.06 -2.06 -12.31
CA THR A 202 20.35 -2.44 -13.70
C THR A 202 19.11 -2.85 -14.48
N SER A 203 18.11 -3.39 -13.80
CA SER A 203 16.82 -3.73 -14.39
C SER A 203 15.71 -3.65 -13.35
N LEU A 204 14.47 -3.55 -13.82
CA LEU A 204 13.32 -3.59 -12.94
C LEU A 204 13.23 -4.94 -12.21
N ARG A 205 13.56 -6.04 -12.88
CA ARG A 205 13.51 -7.38 -12.29
C ARG A 205 14.49 -7.53 -11.13
N ASP A 206 15.67 -6.91 -11.22
CA ASP A 206 16.64 -6.91 -10.13
C ASP A 206 16.13 -6.11 -8.92
N MET A 207 15.53 -4.94 -9.17
CA MET A 207 14.88 -4.15 -8.11
C MET A 207 13.80 -4.95 -7.40
N VAL A 208 12.90 -5.58 -8.17
CA VAL A 208 11.77 -6.34 -7.61
C VAL A 208 12.25 -7.55 -6.83
N LYS A 209 13.30 -8.25 -7.27
CA LYS A 209 13.90 -9.34 -6.48
C LYS A 209 14.43 -8.87 -5.13
N VAL A 210 15.12 -7.72 -5.09
CA VAL A 210 15.63 -7.16 -3.83
C VAL A 210 14.48 -6.75 -2.91
N PHE A 211 13.42 -6.15 -3.45
CA PHE A 211 12.26 -5.74 -2.65
C PHE A 211 11.48 -6.96 -2.14
N TYR A 212 11.38 -8.02 -2.95
CA TYR A 212 10.68 -9.26 -2.61
C TYR A 212 11.20 -9.86 -1.30
N GLU A 213 12.51 -9.84 -1.06
CA GLU A 213 13.09 -10.37 0.16
C GLU A 213 12.55 -9.66 1.41
N ARG A 214 12.37 -8.34 1.35
CA ARG A 214 11.83 -7.55 2.47
C ARG A 214 10.33 -7.74 2.61
N ILE A 215 9.59 -7.74 1.50
CA ILE A 215 8.15 -7.98 1.55
C ILE A 215 7.81 -9.40 2.00
N SER A 216 8.66 -10.39 1.70
CA SER A 216 8.50 -11.74 2.22
C SER A 216 8.60 -11.78 3.75
N SER A 217 9.48 -10.97 4.34
CA SER A 217 9.57 -10.81 5.80
C SER A 217 8.31 -10.16 6.38
N LEU A 218 7.81 -9.09 5.74
CA LEU A 218 6.55 -8.44 6.12
C LEU A 218 5.38 -9.44 6.08
N ILE A 219 5.29 -10.24 5.02
CA ILE A 219 4.26 -11.29 4.90
C ILE A 219 4.40 -12.31 6.04
N ALA A 220 5.61 -12.77 6.37
CA ALA A 220 5.81 -13.69 7.49
C ALA A 220 5.35 -13.08 8.83
N SER A 221 5.61 -11.79 9.06
CA SER A 221 5.14 -11.05 10.23
C SER A 221 3.60 -10.97 10.28
N ILE A 222 2.96 -10.60 9.17
CA ILE A 222 1.49 -10.60 9.03
C ILE A 222 0.93 -11.97 9.40
N LYS A 223 1.51 -13.05 8.86
CA LYS A 223 1.07 -14.44 9.13
C LYS A 223 1.14 -14.77 10.60
N ALA A 224 2.27 -14.50 11.24
CA ALA A 224 2.49 -14.81 12.65
C ALA A 224 1.44 -14.12 13.54
N HIS A 225 1.13 -12.85 13.26
CA HIS A 225 0.17 -12.09 14.07
C HIS A 225 -1.30 -12.39 13.73
N SER A 226 -1.58 -12.79 12.48
CA SER A 226 -2.95 -13.10 12.02
C SER A 226 -3.58 -14.34 12.69
N ILE A 227 -2.77 -15.18 13.34
CA ILE A 227 -3.24 -16.39 14.04
C ILE A 227 -4.17 -16.01 15.20
N ASP A 228 -3.76 -15.02 16.00
CA ASP A 228 -4.45 -14.65 17.24
C ASP A 228 -5.23 -13.33 17.13
N HIS A 229 -4.87 -12.49 16.16
CA HIS A 229 -5.36 -11.12 16.05
C HIS A 229 -5.70 -10.74 14.61
N PRO A 230 -6.74 -9.92 14.37
CA PRO A 230 -6.83 -9.21 13.10
C PRO A 230 -5.58 -8.34 12.90
N VAL A 231 -5.00 -8.31 11.71
CA VAL A 231 -3.82 -7.48 11.44
C VAL A 231 -4.26 -6.16 10.82
N LEU A 232 -3.90 -5.04 11.46
CA LEU A 232 -4.05 -3.69 10.91
C LEU A 232 -2.74 -3.27 10.23
N LEU A 233 -2.70 -3.29 8.89
CA LEU A 233 -1.54 -2.87 8.12
C LEU A 233 -1.71 -1.42 7.66
N LEU A 234 -0.76 -0.56 8.04
CA LEU A 234 -0.72 0.86 7.71
C LEU A 234 0.57 1.22 6.95
N THR A 235 0.52 2.17 6.02
CA THR A 235 1.72 2.81 5.46
C THR A 235 1.62 4.31 5.60
N ASP A 236 2.75 4.99 5.76
CA ASP A 236 2.82 6.44 5.84
C ASP A 236 3.03 7.13 4.47
N HIS A 237 3.76 6.50 3.55
CA HIS A 237 3.86 6.91 2.15
C HIS A 237 4.18 5.72 1.25
N GLY A 238 4.41 5.97 -0.04
CA GLY A 238 4.93 5.01 -0.99
C GLY A 238 6.20 5.55 -1.67
N TYR A 239 6.52 4.94 -2.81
CA TYR A 239 7.62 5.29 -3.70
C TYR A 239 7.18 5.23 -5.16
N ASP A 240 7.91 5.94 -6.01
CA ASP A 240 7.79 5.90 -7.46
C ASP A 240 9.07 5.36 -8.09
N VAL A 241 9.00 5.07 -9.39
CA VAL A 241 10.12 4.52 -10.16
C VAL A 241 10.32 5.31 -11.45
N ILE A 242 11.56 5.72 -11.72
CA ILE A 242 11.94 6.39 -12.97
C ILE A 242 12.99 5.54 -13.67
N SER A 243 12.85 5.38 -14.99
CA SER A 243 13.94 4.93 -15.84
C SER A 243 14.77 6.12 -16.32
N LYS A 244 16.09 6.08 -16.07
CA LYS A 244 17.03 7.10 -16.54
C LYS A 244 18.38 6.48 -16.83
N ASP A 245 19.00 6.85 -17.94
CA ASP A 245 20.35 6.42 -18.33
C ASP A 245 20.53 4.88 -18.29
N GLY A 246 19.50 4.14 -18.72
CA GLY A 246 19.48 2.67 -18.72
C GLY A 246 19.39 2.02 -17.33
N ARG A 247 19.07 2.78 -16.29
CA ARG A 247 18.91 2.31 -14.91
C ARG A 247 17.52 2.66 -14.37
N ILE A 248 17.10 1.92 -13.36
CA ILE A 248 15.81 2.06 -12.70
C ILE A 248 16.03 2.64 -11.29
N TYR A 249 15.45 3.79 -10.99
CA TYR A 249 15.63 4.47 -9.72
C TYR A 249 14.31 4.50 -8.94
N PRO A 250 14.25 3.88 -7.76
CA PRO A 250 13.16 4.14 -6.83
C PRO A 250 13.40 5.47 -6.11
N TYR A 251 12.36 6.27 -5.86
CA TYR A 251 12.51 7.54 -5.13
C TYR A 251 11.26 7.95 -4.38
N HIS A 252 11.46 8.77 -3.36
CA HIS A 252 10.39 9.36 -2.55
C HIS A 252 9.96 10.70 -3.15
N ARG A 253 9.11 10.73 -4.18
CA ARG A 253 8.32 11.95 -4.46
C ARG A 253 7.28 11.79 -5.55
N TRP A 254 6.11 12.33 -5.22
CA TRP A 254 5.14 12.85 -6.16
C TRP A 254 5.69 14.14 -6.82
N SER A 255 6.28 14.02 -8.01
CA SER A 255 6.61 15.18 -8.87
C SER A 255 5.96 15.13 -10.26
N GLY A 256 5.04 14.18 -10.52
CA GLY A 256 4.38 14.00 -11.82
C GLY A 256 2.86 13.81 -11.74
N GLU A 257 2.24 13.57 -12.92
CA GLU A 257 0.79 13.38 -13.12
C GLU A 257 0.25 12.01 -12.65
N SER A 258 1.15 11.03 -12.47
CA SER A 258 0.85 9.69 -11.96
C SER A 258 1.83 9.36 -10.85
N SER A 259 1.34 9.00 -9.67
CA SER A 259 2.20 8.52 -8.57
C SER A 259 1.62 7.26 -7.97
N LEU A 260 2.41 6.19 -7.94
CA LEU A 260 2.10 4.95 -7.25
C LEU A 260 2.15 5.10 -5.73
N SER A 261 2.76 6.19 -5.24
CA SER A 261 2.66 6.63 -3.85
C SER A 261 1.29 7.25 -3.50
N ILE A 262 0.43 7.55 -4.49
CA ILE A 262 -0.93 8.03 -4.23
C ILE A 262 -1.84 6.84 -4.30
N ILE A 263 -2.18 6.29 -3.16
CA ILE A 263 -3.24 5.30 -3.13
C ILE A 263 -4.18 5.68 -2.01
N ALA A 264 -5.33 6.15 -2.47
CA ALA A 264 -6.54 6.37 -1.71
C ALA A 264 -6.74 5.29 -0.64
N PRO A 265 -7.30 5.66 0.52
CA PRO A 265 -7.25 4.82 1.69
C PRO A 265 -8.07 3.59 1.40
N ALA A 266 -7.42 2.44 1.35
CA ALA A 266 -8.10 1.17 1.23
C ALA A 266 -8.30 0.60 2.62
N LEU A 267 -9.50 0.77 3.16
CA LEU A 267 -10.03 -0.12 4.17
C LEU A 267 -10.76 -1.26 3.47
N VAL A 268 -10.08 -2.38 3.25
CA VAL A 268 -10.78 -3.65 3.03
C VAL A 268 -11.22 -4.11 4.41
N LEU A 269 -12.49 -3.88 4.73
CA LEU A 269 -13.16 -4.71 5.73
C LEU A 269 -13.57 -5.99 4.99
N GLY A 270 -13.18 -7.13 5.55
CA GLY A 270 -13.72 -8.45 5.17
C GLY A 270 -15.24 -8.39 5.11
#